data_AF-A0AA88YFD3-F1
#
_entry.id   AF-A0AA88YFD3-F1
#
_cell.length_a   1.000
_cell.length_b   1.000
_cell.length_c   1.000
_cell.angle_alpha   90.00
_cell.angle_beta   90.00
_cell.angle_gamma   90.00
#
_symmetry.space_group_name_H-M   'P 1'
#
loop_
_entity.id
_entity.type
_entity.pdbx_description
1 polymer ?
#
loop_
_entity_poly.entity_id
_entity_poly.type
_entity_poly.pdbx_seq_one_letter_code
_entity_poly.pdbx_strand_id
1 'polypeptide(L)'
;TMDPMDVLRNLADRFTMLYETEWKAALGDLSQEPEHKDGNIKLLADILELNVSVNVQKDTSKSLRQYRQDTAMLSVPAIQMMFTRKHLKKMLDPERHTENILSYASKCVELTWQFNIQSPPMCFLWARPAQKITGHLTVYEKLGELVRYNVWPTLLTHQGGSVLCKGIVQPHWT
;
A
#
# COMPACT_ATOMS: atom_id res chain seq x y z
N THR A 1 4.69 -28.14 -2.22
CA THR A 1 3.81 -26.96 -2.34
C THR A 1 3.90 -26.19 -1.05
N MET A 2 4.11 -24.88 -1.12
CA MET A 2 4.22 -24.00 0.05
C MET A 2 2.84 -23.87 0.73
N ASP A 3 2.80 -23.80 2.06
CA ASP A 3 1.55 -23.61 2.82
C ASP A 3 0.92 -22.26 2.41
N PRO A 4 -0.39 -22.20 2.10
CA PRO A 4 -1.10 -20.94 1.86
C PRO A 4 -0.81 -19.85 2.91
N MET A 5 -0.66 -20.21 4.17
CA MET A 5 -0.33 -19.26 5.23
C MET A 5 1.12 -18.75 5.17
N ASP A 6 2.06 -19.54 4.64
CA ASP A 6 3.43 -19.07 4.40
C ASP A 6 3.45 -18.03 3.27
N VAL A 7 2.62 -18.21 2.24
CA VAL A 7 2.51 -17.25 1.13
C VAL A 7 1.99 -15.91 1.62
N LEU A 8 0.92 -15.92 2.43
CA LEU A 8 0.36 -14.70 3.01
C LEU A 8 1.36 -13.99 3.94
N ARG A 9 2.12 -14.75 4.74
CA ARG A 9 3.17 -14.20 5.61
C ARG A 9 4.30 -13.56 4.81
N ASN A 10 4.80 -14.23 3.77
CA ASN A 10 5.83 -13.66 2.90
C ASN A 10 5.39 -12.32 2.27
N LEU A 11 4.14 -12.25 1.80
CA LEU A 11 3.56 -11.04 1.25
C LEU A 11 3.43 -9.92 2.29
N ALA A 12 3.05 -10.26 3.53
CA ALA A 12 2.99 -9.34 4.65
C ALA A 12 4.38 -8.82 5.06
N ASP A 13 5.41 -9.67 5.05
CA ASP A 13 6.79 -9.27 5.34
C ASP A 13 7.30 -8.29 4.29
N ARG A 14 7.04 -8.56 3.00
CA ARG A 14 7.39 -7.64 1.90
C ARG A 14 6.63 -6.32 1.98
N PHE A 15 5.38 -6.34 2.42
CA PHE A 15 4.60 -5.13 2.65
C PHE A 15 5.18 -4.27 3.79
N THR A 16 5.62 -4.91 4.87
CA THR A 16 6.30 -4.25 5.98
C THR A 16 7.64 -3.67 5.52
N MET A 17 8.40 -4.43 4.73
CA MET A 17 9.67 -3.96 4.17
C MET A 17 9.46 -2.74 3.26
N LEU A 18 8.45 -2.75 2.39
CA LEU A 18 8.13 -1.60 1.51
C LEU A 18 7.96 -0.28 2.30
N TYR A 19 7.33 -0.35 3.48
CA TYR A 19 7.22 0.81 4.36
C TYR A 19 8.57 1.24 4.93
N GLU A 20 9.39 0.29 5.37
CA GLU A 20 10.69 0.53 5.99
C GLU A 20 11.78 0.97 5.00
N THR A 21 11.62 0.67 3.71
CA THR A 21 12.59 0.99 2.65
C THR A 21 12.09 2.09 1.71
N GLU A 22 11.32 1.75 0.67
CA GLU A 22 11.02 2.68 -0.43
C GLU A 22 10.09 3.81 0.01
N TRP A 23 9.15 3.56 0.93
CA TRP A 23 8.29 4.63 1.45
C TRP A 23 9.10 5.68 2.21
N LYS A 24 10.01 5.25 3.12
CA LYS A 24 10.88 6.18 3.87
C LYS A 24 11.81 6.96 2.95
N ALA A 25 12.38 6.30 1.94
CA ALA A 25 13.24 6.96 0.94
C ALA A 25 12.45 7.98 0.11
N ALA A 26 11.27 7.61 -0.41
CA ALA A 26 10.42 8.51 -1.17
C ALA A 26 9.94 9.70 -0.33
N LEU A 27 9.62 9.49 0.95
CA LEU A 27 9.28 10.59 1.85
C LEU A 27 10.46 11.52 2.10
N GLY A 28 11.68 10.98 2.21
CA GLY A 28 12.91 11.76 2.33
C GLY A 28 13.15 12.68 1.13
N ASP A 29 12.94 12.18 -0.09
CA ASP A 29 13.04 12.98 -1.31
C ASP A 29 11.98 14.09 -1.36
N LEU A 30 10.75 13.80 -0.94
CA LEU A 30 9.65 14.77 -0.95
C LEU A 30 9.77 15.85 0.13
N SER A 31 10.43 15.53 1.25
CA SER A 31 10.42 16.35 2.47
C SER A 31 11.71 17.14 2.69
N GLN A 32 12.31 17.63 1.59
CA GLN A 32 13.42 18.60 1.66
C GLN A 32 12.99 19.88 2.43
N GLU A 33 11.69 20.21 2.37
CA GLU A 33 11.08 21.31 3.12
C GLU A 33 10.08 20.75 4.15
N PRO A 34 10.25 21.03 5.46
CA PRO A 34 9.44 20.44 6.54
C PRO A 34 7.95 20.81 6.48
N GLU A 35 7.59 21.99 5.97
CA GLU A 35 6.20 22.48 5.95
C GLU A 35 5.22 21.61 5.15
N HIS A 36 5.72 20.80 4.22
CA HIS A 36 4.88 20.00 3.34
C HIS A 36 4.75 18.53 3.75
N LYS A 37 5.31 18.14 4.90
CA LYS A 37 5.38 16.75 5.35
C LYS A 37 4.03 16.03 5.37
N ASP A 38 3.00 16.63 5.96
CA ASP A 38 1.65 16.03 6.03
C ASP A 38 1.07 15.80 4.61
N GLY A 39 1.28 16.75 3.69
CA GLY A 39 0.85 16.63 2.29
C GLY A 39 1.61 15.55 1.53
N ASN A 40 2.92 15.43 1.77
CA ASN A 40 3.77 14.40 1.16
C ASN A 40 3.38 12.99 1.64
N ILE A 41 3.12 12.81 2.95
CA ILE A 41 2.62 11.55 3.50
C ILE A 41 1.29 11.18 2.85
N LYS A 42 0.37 12.15 2.73
CA LYS A 42 -0.92 11.93 2.07
C LYS A 42 -0.74 11.51 0.61
N LEU A 43 0.15 12.15 -0.14
CA LEU A 43 0.45 11.77 -1.53
C LEU A 43 0.92 10.31 -1.63
N LEU A 44 1.84 9.88 -0.77
CA LEU A 44 2.35 8.49 -0.78
C LEU A 44 1.26 7.47 -0.40
N ALA A 45 0.36 7.82 0.52
CA ALA A 45 -0.80 7.01 0.85
C ALA A 45 -1.79 6.91 -0.32
N ASP A 46 -2.08 8.05 -0.99
CA ASP A 46 -2.97 8.10 -2.15
C ASP A 46 -2.39 7.28 -3.33
N ILE A 47 -1.06 7.25 -3.50
CA ILE A 47 -0.39 6.40 -4.52
C ILE A 47 -0.67 4.92 -4.25
N LEU A 48 -0.53 4.48 -2.99
CA LEU A 48 -0.80 3.09 -2.60
C LEU A 48 -2.28 2.74 -2.78
N GLU A 49 -3.19 3.62 -2.37
CA GLU A 49 -4.64 3.39 -2.48
C GLU A 49 -5.12 3.30 -3.93
N LEU A 50 -4.60 4.15 -4.81
CA LEU A 50 -4.96 4.13 -6.23
C LEU A 50 -4.55 2.82 -6.91
N ASN A 51 -3.43 2.23 -6.51
CA ASN A 51 -2.96 0.94 -7.02
C ASN A 51 -3.93 -0.22 -6.70
N VAL A 52 -4.58 -0.19 -5.54
CA VAL A 52 -5.64 -1.16 -5.24
C VAL A 52 -6.78 -1.05 -6.23
N SER A 53 -7.23 0.19 -6.49
CA SER A 53 -8.38 0.47 -7.36
C SER A 53 -8.12 0.09 -8.81
N VAL A 54 -6.90 0.32 -9.32
CA VAL A 54 -6.50 -0.08 -10.68
C VAL A 54 -6.51 -1.61 -10.86
N ASN A 55 -6.25 -2.35 -9.78
CA ASN A 55 -6.10 -3.80 -9.82
C ASN A 55 -7.40 -4.59 -9.57
N VAL A 56 -8.52 -3.96 -9.17
CA VAL A 56 -9.76 -4.69 -8.84
C VAL A 56 -10.34 -5.38 -10.08
N GLN A 57 -10.16 -6.70 -10.18
CA GLN A 57 -10.89 -7.56 -11.11
C GLN A 57 -12.04 -8.22 -10.35
N LYS A 58 -13.27 -7.78 -10.62
CA LYS A 58 -14.49 -8.36 -10.05
C LYS A 58 -14.70 -9.78 -10.60
N ASP A 59 -15.01 -10.70 -9.68
CA ASP A 59 -15.50 -12.08 -9.85
C ASP A 59 -14.93 -12.91 -11.00
N THR A 60 -14.00 -13.82 -10.67
CA THR A 60 -13.53 -14.82 -11.64
C THR A 60 -13.48 -16.22 -11.04
N SER A 61 -13.95 -17.20 -11.84
CA SER A 61 -14.01 -18.63 -11.52
C SER A 61 -12.65 -19.26 -11.19
N LYS A 62 -12.65 -20.45 -10.58
CA LYS A 62 -11.43 -21.18 -10.13
C LYS A 62 -10.38 -21.37 -11.24
N SER A 63 -10.78 -21.57 -12.49
CA SER A 63 -9.87 -21.80 -13.63
C SER A 63 -9.07 -20.55 -13.99
N LEU A 64 -9.69 -19.37 -13.91
CA LEU A 64 -9.05 -18.07 -14.12
C LEU A 64 -8.07 -17.72 -12.98
N ARG A 65 -8.34 -18.20 -11.75
CA ARG A 65 -7.44 -18.00 -10.59
C ARG A 65 -6.07 -18.63 -10.80
N GLN A 66 -6.02 -19.91 -11.20
CA GLN A 66 -4.73 -20.59 -11.38
C GLN A 66 -3.91 -19.92 -12.49
N TYR A 67 -4.57 -19.60 -13.60
CA TYR A 67 -3.96 -18.85 -14.69
C TYR A 67 -3.43 -17.49 -14.24
N ARG A 68 -4.18 -16.75 -13.39
CA ARG A 68 -3.71 -15.48 -12.79
C ARG A 68 -2.49 -15.68 -11.91
N GLN A 69 -2.42 -16.74 -11.11
CA GLN A 69 -1.23 -17.02 -10.28
C GLN A 69 -0.01 -17.33 -11.14
N ASP A 70 -0.17 -18.13 -12.19
CA ASP A 70 0.92 -18.57 -13.07
C ASP A 70 1.42 -17.43 -13.98
N THR A 71 0.55 -16.47 -14.33
CA THR A 71 0.87 -15.32 -15.21
C THR A 71 1.01 -13.99 -14.47
N ALA A 72 0.80 -13.96 -13.15
CA ALA A 72 0.74 -12.73 -12.36
C ALA A 72 1.95 -11.84 -12.59
N MET A 73 3.15 -12.42 -12.48
CA MET A 73 4.39 -11.68 -12.55
C MET A 73 4.69 -11.17 -13.97
N LEU A 74 4.20 -11.87 -15.00
CA LEU A 74 4.35 -11.47 -16.40
C LEU A 74 3.57 -10.19 -16.71
N SER A 75 2.45 -9.97 -16.01
CA SER A 75 1.62 -8.77 -16.21
C SER A 75 2.14 -7.53 -15.47
N VAL A 76 3.00 -7.70 -14.45
CA VAL A 76 3.47 -6.59 -13.59
C VAL A 76 4.10 -5.45 -14.39
N PRO A 77 5.04 -5.68 -15.35
CA PRO A 77 5.65 -4.58 -16.10
C PRO A 77 4.64 -3.74 -16.89
N ALA A 78 3.63 -4.39 -17.48
CA ALA A 78 2.59 -3.71 -18.23
C ALA A 78 1.71 -2.84 -17.31
N ILE A 79 1.34 -3.36 -16.13
CA ILE A 79 0.52 -2.64 -15.14
C ILE A 79 1.32 -1.45 -14.58
N GLN A 80 2.60 -1.64 -14.24
CA GLN A 80 3.49 -0.57 -13.79
C GLN A 80 3.58 0.56 -14.83
N MET A 81 3.80 0.20 -16.10
CA MET A 81 3.84 1.17 -17.19
C MET A 81 2.52 1.96 -17.30
N MET A 82 1.38 1.29 -17.19
CA MET A 82 0.07 1.96 -17.21
C MET A 82 -0.10 2.91 -16.02
N PHE A 83 0.25 2.47 -14.81
CA PHE A 83 0.16 3.28 -13.60
C PHE A 83 1.03 4.54 -13.71
N THR A 84 2.31 4.37 -14.01
CA THR A 84 3.27 5.48 -14.12
C THR A 84 2.85 6.48 -15.20
N ARG A 85 2.42 6.00 -16.38
CA ARG A 85 2.07 6.89 -17.50
C ARG A 85 0.74 7.62 -17.30
N LYS A 86 -0.28 6.97 -16.75
CA LYS A 86 -1.65 7.50 -16.71
C LYS A 86 -2.05 8.11 -15.38
N HIS A 87 -1.51 7.59 -14.28
CA HIS A 87 -1.97 7.91 -12.92
C HIS A 87 -0.94 8.73 -12.17
N LEU A 88 0.32 8.27 -12.08
CA LEU A 88 1.34 8.97 -11.28
C LEU A 88 1.58 10.40 -11.78
N LYS A 89 1.65 10.61 -13.09
CA LYS A 89 1.80 11.95 -13.71
C LYS A 89 0.66 12.93 -13.38
N LYS A 90 -0.51 12.44 -12.98
CA LYS A 90 -1.65 13.29 -12.56
C LYS A 90 -1.62 13.62 -11.07
N MET A 91 -0.90 12.83 -10.29
CA MET A 91 -0.78 12.98 -8.84
C MET A 91 0.45 13.80 -8.45
N LEU A 92 1.50 13.72 -9.25
CA LEU A 92 2.78 14.36 -8.98
C LEU A 92 3.39 14.87 -10.28
N ASP A 93 3.89 16.10 -10.25
CA ASP A 93 4.58 16.70 -11.40
C ASP A 93 5.76 15.84 -11.86
N PRO A 94 5.95 15.66 -13.17
CA PRO A 94 7.02 14.81 -13.71
C PRO A 94 8.44 15.18 -13.21
N GLU A 95 8.69 16.46 -12.94
CA GLU A 95 9.98 16.94 -12.41
C GLU A 95 10.26 16.43 -10.99
N ARG A 96 9.20 16.06 -10.25
CA ARG A 96 9.30 15.49 -8.92
C ARG A 96 9.34 13.96 -8.92
N HIS A 97 9.42 13.30 -10.09
CA HIS A 97 9.51 11.84 -10.20
C HIS A 97 10.95 11.38 -9.96
N THR A 98 11.37 11.40 -8.70
CA THR A 98 12.68 10.86 -8.31
C THR A 98 12.70 9.33 -8.46
N GLU A 99 13.90 8.75 -8.48
CA GLU A 99 14.08 7.30 -8.53
C GLU A 99 13.36 6.60 -7.38
N ASN A 100 13.41 7.15 -6.16
CA ASN A 100 12.74 6.56 -4.99
C ASN A 100 11.21 6.58 -5.12
N ILE A 101 10.63 7.66 -5.65
CA ILE A 101 9.18 7.76 -5.85
C ILE A 101 8.71 6.78 -6.92
N LEU A 102 9.45 6.68 -8.02
CA LEU A 102 9.17 5.72 -9.09
C LEU A 102 9.30 4.28 -8.59
N SER A 103 10.33 3.99 -7.80
CA SER A 103 10.55 2.69 -7.17
C SER A 103 9.40 2.33 -6.22
N TYR A 104 9.02 3.25 -5.32
CA TYR A 104 7.90 3.08 -4.39
C TYR A 104 6.59 2.80 -5.13
N ALA A 105 6.25 3.62 -6.12
CA ALA A 105 5.04 3.44 -6.93
C ALA A 105 5.04 2.09 -7.65
N SER A 106 6.18 1.72 -8.24
CA SER A 106 6.38 0.44 -8.95
C SER A 106 6.16 -0.77 -8.02
N LYS A 107 6.68 -0.71 -6.79
CA LYS A 107 6.51 -1.75 -5.76
C LYS A 107 5.10 -1.81 -5.20
N CYS A 108 4.43 -0.67 -5.06
CA CYS A 108 3.00 -0.63 -4.72
C CYS A 108 2.15 -1.37 -5.77
N VAL A 109 2.40 -1.14 -7.06
CA VAL A 109 1.71 -1.86 -8.15
C VAL A 109 1.95 -3.37 -8.02
N GLU A 110 3.20 -3.77 -7.86
CA GLU A 110 3.61 -5.19 -7.79
C GLU A 110 2.92 -5.91 -6.62
N LEU A 111 2.99 -5.35 -5.41
CA LEU A 111 2.44 -5.98 -4.21
C LEU A 111 0.92 -5.97 -4.20
N THR A 112 0.28 -4.86 -4.54
CA THR A 112 -1.20 -4.80 -4.59
C THR A 112 -1.78 -5.75 -5.63
N TRP A 113 -1.08 -5.97 -6.74
CA TRP A 113 -1.44 -7.01 -7.69
C TRP A 113 -1.33 -8.42 -7.07
N GLN A 114 -0.23 -8.70 -6.36
CA GLN A 114 -0.04 -9.98 -5.67
C GLN A 114 -1.06 -10.23 -4.55
N PHE A 115 -1.51 -9.19 -3.85
CA PHE A 115 -2.57 -9.27 -2.85
C PHE A 115 -3.92 -9.64 -3.49
N ASN A 116 -4.20 -9.08 -4.67
CA ASN A 116 -5.45 -9.23 -5.37
C ASN A 116 -5.61 -10.60 -6.09
N ILE A 117 -4.51 -11.28 -6.42
CA ILE A 117 -4.56 -12.66 -6.98
C ILE A 117 -4.68 -13.74 -5.91
N GLN A 118 -4.53 -13.39 -4.63
CA GLN A 118 -4.83 -14.32 -3.54
C GLN A 118 -6.32 -14.67 -3.57
N SER A 119 -6.68 -15.82 -3.01
CA SER A 119 -8.09 -16.17 -2.84
C SER A 119 -8.31 -16.82 -1.48
N PRO A 120 -9.01 -16.11 -0.57
CA PRO A 120 -9.59 -14.76 -0.78
C PRO A 120 -8.51 -13.67 -1.01
N PRO A 121 -8.81 -12.59 -1.76
CA PRO A 121 -7.90 -11.46 -1.93
C PRO A 121 -7.57 -10.81 -0.58
N MET A 122 -6.29 -10.46 -0.37
CA MET A 122 -5.88 -9.67 0.78
C MET A 122 -6.40 -8.24 0.59
N CYS A 123 -6.66 -7.52 1.69
CA CYS A 123 -7.19 -6.16 1.59
C CYS A 123 -6.58 -5.20 2.60
N PHE A 124 -6.63 -3.93 2.25
CA PHE A 124 -6.26 -2.84 3.15
C PHE A 124 -7.46 -2.38 3.97
N LEU A 125 -7.19 -2.05 5.22
CA LEU A 125 -8.11 -1.33 6.10
C LEU A 125 -7.48 0.01 6.48
N TRP A 126 -8.09 1.08 5.97
CA TRP A 126 -7.73 2.46 6.30
C TRP A 126 -8.48 2.92 7.55
N ALA A 127 -7.76 3.53 8.48
CA ALA A 127 -8.35 4.11 9.68
C ALA A 127 -9.23 5.31 9.34
N ARG A 128 -10.38 5.45 10.00
CA ARG A 128 -11.22 6.64 9.84
C ARG A 128 -10.67 7.81 10.63
N PRO A 129 -10.70 9.05 10.09
CA PRO A 129 -10.42 10.24 10.88
C PRO A 129 -11.28 10.29 12.15
N ALA A 130 -10.70 10.76 13.25
CA ALA A 130 -11.28 10.84 14.58
C ALA A 130 -11.67 9.50 15.24
N GLN A 131 -11.34 8.34 14.64
CA GLN A 131 -11.53 7.06 15.34
C GLN A 131 -10.48 6.87 16.43
N LYS A 132 -10.83 6.12 17.48
CA LYS A 132 -9.88 5.73 18.53
C LYS A 132 -8.80 4.81 17.98
N ILE A 133 -7.57 5.04 18.43
CA ILE A 133 -6.43 4.17 18.13
C ILE A 133 -6.55 2.92 18.99
N THR A 134 -6.57 1.77 18.32
CA THR A 134 -6.71 0.44 18.94
C THR A 134 -5.46 -0.40 18.65
N GLY A 135 -5.37 -1.62 19.21
CA GLY A 135 -4.20 -2.49 19.07
C GLY A 135 -3.82 -2.90 17.64
N HIS A 136 -4.67 -2.65 16.64
CA HIS A 136 -4.41 -2.88 15.21
C HIS A 136 -3.66 -1.72 14.53
N LEU A 137 -3.46 -0.61 15.24
CA LEU A 137 -2.78 0.58 14.75
C LEU A 137 -1.54 0.87 15.58
N THR A 138 -0.52 1.41 14.93
CA THR A 138 0.71 1.93 15.53
C THR A 138 0.76 3.44 15.31
N VAL A 139 1.33 4.16 16.26
CA VAL A 139 1.53 5.62 16.18
C VAL A 139 2.80 5.93 15.40
N TYR A 140 2.72 6.89 14.48
CA TYR A 140 3.87 7.32 13.68
C TYR A 140 4.90 8.14 14.48
N GLU A 141 4.59 9.39 14.82
CA GLU A 141 5.54 10.27 15.51
C GLU A 141 5.02 10.88 16.81
N LYS A 142 3.74 11.27 16.86
CA LYS A 142 3.20 12.04 17.99
C LYS A 142 2.14 11.24 18.72
N LEU A 143 2.12 11.39 20.04
CA LEU A 143 1.12 10.74 20.88
C LEU A 143 -0.25 11.41 20.74
N GLY A 144 -1.29 10.62 20.98
CA GLY A 144 -2.68 11.03 20.94
C GLY A 144 -3.58 9.80 20.82
N GLU A 145 -4.88 9.97 21.05
CA GLU A 145 -5.83 8.85 21.09
C GLU A 145 -6.69 8.72 19.83
N LEU A 146 -6.78 9.80 19.04
CA LEU A 146 -7.67 9.89 17.88
C LEU A 146 -6.87 10.05 16.60
N VAL A 147 -7.21 9.25 15.59
CA VAL A 147 -6.58 9.30 14.26
C VAL A 147 -6.80 10.67 13.61
N ARG A 148 -5.73 11.33 13.17
CA ARG A 148 -5.78 12.52 12.31
C ARG A 148 -5.72 12.12 10.84
N TYR A 149 -4.71 11.33 10.47
CA TYR A 149 -4.57 10.80 9.12
C TYR A 149 -3.84 9.45 9.12
N ASN A 150 -3.99 8.70 8.02
CA ASN A 150 -3.26 7.45 7.79
C ASN A 150 -1.88 7.75 7.22
N VAL A 151 -0.87 7.04 7.73
CA VAL A 151 0.49 7.00 7.18
C VAL A 151 0.66 5.72 6.37
N TRP A 152 0.15 4.60 6.89
CA TRP A 152 0.23 3.27 6.28
C TRP A 152 -1.03 2.47 6.62
N PRO A 153 -1.64 1.71 5.68
CA PRO A 153 -2.85 0.96 5.98
C PRO A 153 -2.58 -0.32 6.76
N THR A 154 -3.60 -0.83 7.44
CA THR A 154 -3.58 -2.18 8.01
C THR A 154 -3.77 -3.19 6.88
N LEU A 155 -2.95 -4.26 6.82
CA LEU A 155 -3.13 -5.36 5.87
C LEU A 155 -3.86 -6.52 6.54
N LEU A 156 -4.94 -6.99 5.93
CA LEU A 156 -5.75 -8.12 6.39
C LEU A 156 -5.56 -9.33 5.47
N THR A 157 -5.79 -10.53 6.02
CA THR A 157 -5.82 -11.76 5.20
C THR A 157 -6.89 -11.70 4.10
N HIS A 158 -8.01 -11.06 4.38
CA HIS A 158 -9.11 -10.73 3.45
C HIS A 158 -10.08 -9.76 4.14
N GLN A 159 -11.14 -9.35 3.44
CA GLN A 159 -12.17 -8.48 4.00
C GLN A 159 -12.82 -9.10 5.25
N GLY A 160 -12.67 -8.44 6.40
CA GLY A 160 -13.15 -8.94 7.70
C GLY A 160 -12.27 -10.01 8.33
N GLY A 161 -11.15 -10.37 7.70
CA GLY A 161 -10.18 -11.35 8.20
C GLY A 161 -9.19 -10.77 9.22
N SER A 162 -8.29 -11.64 9.71
CA SER A 162 -7.26 -11.29 10.69
C SER A 162 -6.23 -10.30 10.16
N VAL A 163 -5.68 -9.48 11.07
CA VAL A 163 -4.57 -8.56 10.78
C VAL A 163 -3.27 -9.33 10.53
N LEU A 164 -2.63 -9.03 9.40
CA LEU A 164 -1.28 -9.49 9.07
C LEU A 164 -0.24 -8.41 9.36
N CYS A 165 -0.52 -7.16 9.00
CA CYS A 165 0.33 -6.00 9.33
C CYS A 165 -0.53 -4.91 9.96
N LYS A 166 -0.05 -4.34 11.07
CA LYS A 166 -0.71 -3.19 11.70
C LYS A 166 -0.59 -1.95 10.82
N GLY A 167 -1.64 -1.15 10.77
CA GLY A 167 -1.59 0.16 10.13
C GLY A 167 -0.80 1.17 10.96
N ILE A 168 -0.36 2.24 10.32
CA ILE A 168 0.37 3.33 10.96
C ILE A 168 -0.42 4.61 10.76
N VAL A 169 -0.67 5.33 11.85
CA VAL A 169 -1.48 6.55 11.85
C VAL A 169 -0.77 7.67 12.57
N GLN A 170 -1.05 8.89 12.14
CA GLN A 170 -0.69 10.09 12.88
C GLN A 170 -1.90 10.51 13.73
N PRO A 171 -1.78 10.58 15.06
CA PRO A 171 -2.84 11.10 15.91
C PRO A 171 -3.01 12.62 15.79
N HIS A 172 -4.17 13.11 16.24
CA HIS A 172 -4.31 14.51 16.64
C HIS A 172 -3.41 14.74 17.86
N TRP A 173 -2.76 15.90 17.90
CA TRP A 173 -2.14 16.37 19.12
C TRP A 173 -3.20 16.46 20.21
N THR A 174 -2.90 15.88 21.37
CA THR A 174 -3.59 16.18 22.63
C THR A 174 -2.91 17.34 23.33
#